data_AF-A0A9P4H1B0-F1
#
_entry.id   AF-A0A9P4H1B0-F1
#
_cell.length_a   1.000
_cell.length_b   1.000
_cell.length_c   1.000
_cell.angle_alpha   90.00
_cell.angle_beta   90.00
_cell.angle_gamma   90.00
#
_symmetry.space_group_name_H-M   'P 1'
#
loop_
_entity.id
_entity.type
_entity.pdbx_description
1 polymer ?
#
loop_
_entity_poly.entity_id
_entity_poly.type
_entity_poly.pdbx_seq_one_letter_code
_entity_poly.pdbx_strand_id
1 'polypeptide(L)'
;MARRYQKPDKFGERLSATSHGDDSYPRRLTLYLQPTDESDLKNRFGDPYKFKAARSQNSSVASCIRAAMRELNKHPEHFVLMSNVNLRVTPSTKRAPIWPPNARDDNKVKLYTFFQDEHEFPATASIAINPRQGPLTADKIVVWEAGKWSPLKEWLVKFVSSDPAILSKRSATSINYFFNECSGGTFNLMCLPLELHFKIYEHVIAPSEEVFPIFISVADSKIGAAHRFNVLGHIPLCFTILGWLKFFGVQVEPILFRDSSAALGQYLSNLKNHCDLEISFRDPEDGYVGHPWSVARRQTTCHNVMIEWIMTFVFEHIQHIRNIKLTSYVKKPQAEKWLSMLAEHRKGRDYNFDYVSAFQVIIATPVEKL
;
A
#
# COMPACT_ATOMS: atom_id res chain seq x y z
N MET A 1 48.17 10.27 17.83
CA MET A 1 48.71 9.19 16.97
C MET A 1 47.64 8.75 15.99
N ALA A 2 47.65 9.29 14.77
CA ALA A 2 46.73 8.90 13.70
C ALA A 2 47.32 7.70 12.94
N ARG A 3 46.69 6.53 13.02
CA ARG A 3 47.06 5.37 12.19
C ARG A 3 46.55 5.60 10.76
N ARG A 4 47.45 5.49 9.79
CA ARG A 4 47.17 5.55 8.35
C ARG A 4 46.12 4.50 7.97
N TYR A 5 45.07 4.95 7.29
CA TYR A 5 44.07 4.09 6.65
C TYR A 5 44.75 3.23 5.57
N GLN A 6 44.72 1.91 5.73
CA GLN A 6 45.07 0.95 4.68
C GLN A 6 43.84 0.67 3.78
N LYS A 7 44.11 0.22 2.55
CA LYS A 7 43.17 -0.01 1.44
C LYS A 7 41.88 -0.74 1.85
N PRO A 8 40.76 -0.54 1.10
CA PRO A 8 39.48 -1.19 1.42
C PRO A 8 39.64 -2.71 1.30
N ASP A 9 39.60 -3.34 2.46
CA ASP A 9 39.54 -4.78 2.64
C ASP A 9 38.19 -5.32 2.14
N LYS A 10 38.07 -6.62 1.83
CA LYS A 10 36.82 -7.30 1.41
C LYS A 10 35.66 -7.06 2.41
N PHE A 11 35.99 -6.63 3.62
CA PHE A 11 35.11 -6.06 4.64
C PHE A 11 34.20 -4.92 4.13
N GLY A 12 34.75 -4.04 3.30
CA GLY A 12 34.03 -2.94 2.68
C GLY A 12 32.95 -3.39 1.71
N GLU A 13 33.14 -4.53 1.02
CA GLU A 13 32.21 -5.07 0.02
C GLU A 13 30.94 -5.66 0.65
N ARG A 14 31.04 -6.36 1.79
CA ARG A 14 29.86 -6.91 2.47
C ARG A 14 29.01 -5.81 3.13
N LEU A 15 29.65 -4.76 3.64
CA LEU A 15 28.96 -3.56 4.14
C LEU A 15 28.38 -2.69 3.00
N SER A 16 29.13 -2.49 1.91
CA SER A 16 28.66 -1.69 0.76
C SER A 16 27.56 -2.39 -0.04
N ALA A 17 27.56 -3.73 -0.09
CA ALA A 17 26.48 -4.52 -0.67
C ALA A 17 25.15 -4.39 0.11
N THR A 18 25.20 -4.00 1.39
CA THR A 18 24.02 -3.83 2.25
C THR A 18 23.60 -2.39 2.51
N SER A 19 24.41 -1.39 2.11
CA SER A 19 24.07 0.02 2.38
C SER A 19 24.51 0.94 1.23
N HIS A 20 23.55 1.37 0.41
CA HIS A 20 23.71 2.53 -0.47
C HIS A 20 23.38 3.81 0.32
N GLY A 21 24.25 4.25 1.23
CA GLY A 21 24.02 5.47 2.01
C GLY A 21 25.01 5.75 3.15
N ASP A 22 24.98 6.99 3.66
CA ASP A 22 25.78 7.52 4.78
C ASP A 22 25.51 6.80 6.13
N ASP A 23 24.46 5.96 6.18
CA ASP A 23 24.05 5.17 7.35
C ASP A 23 24.96 3.96 7.66
N SER A 24 26.11 3.88 7.00
CA SER A 24 27.12 2.84 7.29
C SER A 24 27.85 3.08 8.62
N TYR A 25 27.91 4.33 9.11
CA TYR A 25 28.71 4.66 10.30
C TYR A 25 28.26 3.92 11.57
N PRO A 26 26.97 3.90 11.96
CA PRO A 26 26.53 3.21 13.18
C PRO A 26 26.83 1.70 13.15
N ARG A 27 26.71 1.06 11.99
CA ARG A 27 26.99 -0.39 11.83
C ARG A 27 28.50 -0.68 11.83
N ARG A 28 29.31 0.19 11.21
CA ARG A 28 30.77 0.12 11.33
C ARG A 28 31.22 0.27 12.77
N LEU A 29 30.59 1.16 13.55
CA LEU A 29 30.89 1.31 14.97
C LEU A 29 30.58 0.04 15.77
N THR A 30 29.49 -0.67 15.47
CA THR A 30 29.20 -1.98 16.05
C THR A 30 30.34 -2.96 15.82
N LEU A 31 30.79 -3.08 14.57
CA LEU A 31 31.86 -4.01 14.19
C LEU A 31 33.22 -3.60 14.76
N TYR A 32 33.46 -2.31 14.96
CA TYR A 32 34.64 -1.84 15.66
C TYR A 32 34.64 -2.24 17.13
N LEU A 33 33.48 -2.19 17.79
CA LEU A 33 33.34 -2.56 19.21
C LEU A 33 33.37 -4.07 19.42
N GLN A 34 32.81 -4.83 18.49
CA GLN A 34 32.72 -6.28 18.51
C GLN A 34 33.08 -6.82 17.13
N PRO A 35 34.40 -6.93 16.82
CA PRO A 35 34.83 -7.47 15.56
C PRO A 35 34.36 -8.92 15.45
N THR A 36 33.91 -9.29 14.26
CA THR A 36 33.63 -10.69 13.91
C THR A 36 34.90 -11.32 13.34
N ASP A 37 35.01 -12.64 13.42
CA ASP A 37 36.11 -13.34 12.76
C ASP A 37 35.99 -13.15 11.24
N GLU A 38 37.13 -13.01 10.55
CA GLU A 38 37.16 -12.93 9.09
C GLU A 38 36.60 -14.19 8.43
N SER A 39 36.75 -15.36 9.07
CA SER A 39 36.18 -16.61 8.57
C SER A 39 34.66 -16.54 8.47
N ASP A 40 34.01 -15.92 9.46
CA ASP A 40 32.55 -15.79 9.54
C ASP A 40 32.03 -14.80 8.49
N LEU A 41 32.84 -13.77 8.16
CA LEU A 41 32.53 -12.83 7.07
C LEU A 41 32.62 -13.45 5.68
N LYS A 42 33.42 -14.50 5.50
CA LYS A 42 33.60 -15.17 4.20
C LYS A 42 32.54 -16.24 3.98
N ASN A 43 31.97 -16.82 5.04
CA ASN A 43 30.96 -17.86 4.93
C ASN A 43 29.55 -17.26 4.76
N ARG A 44 29.05 -17.16 3.52
CA ARG A 44 27.66 -16.72 3.24
C ARG A 44 26.60 -17.67 3.80
N PHE A 45 26.98 -18.91 4.11
CA PHE A 45 26.12 -19.94 4.70
C PHE A 45 26.42 -20.17 6.20
N GLY A 46 27.27 -19.32 6.80
CA GLY A 46 27.64 -19.41 8.20
C GLY A 46 26.52 -18.94 9.14
N ASP A 47 26.75 -19.13 10.43
CA ASP A 47 25.89 -18.57 11.48
C ASP A 47 25.80 -17.04 11.32
N PRO A 48 24.60 -16.45 11.46
CA PRO A 48 24.46 -14.99 11.42
C PRO A 48 25.26 -14.33 12.55
N TYR A 49 25.71 -13.10 12.32
CA TYR A 49 26.42 -12.32 13.34
C TYR A 49 25.65 -12.24 14.68
N LYS A 50 26.26 -12.73 15.76
CA LYS A 50 25.68 -12.75 17.12
C LYS A 50 26.29 -11.65 17.98
N PHE A 51 25.65 -10.47 17.99
CA PHE A 51 26.07 -9.37 18.87
C PHE A 51 25.99 -9.78 20.36
N LYS A 52 27.09 -9.58 21.10
CA LYS A 52 27.17 -9.89 22.53
C LYS A 52 26.79 -8.66 23.34
N ALA A 53 25.51 -8.50 23.64
CA ALA A 53 25.03 -7.38 24.44
C ALA A 53 25.75 -7.30 25.80
N ALA A 54 25.96 -6.08 26.30
CA ALA A 54 26.43 -5.89 27.67
C ALA A 54 25.41 -6.51 28.64
N ARG A 55 25.87 -6.92 29.84
CA ARG A 55 24.97 -7.40 30.90
C ARG A 55 23.83 -6.40 31.09
N SER A 56 22.61 -6.91 31.28
CA SER A 56 21.43 -6.07 31.48
C SER A 56 21.71 -5.07 32.60
N GLN A 57 21.60 -3.79 32.28
CA GLN A 57 21.69 -2.69 33.22
C GLN A 57 20.31 -2.06 33.32
N ASN A 58 19.88 -1.75 34.55
CA ASN A 58 18.67 -0.96 34.77
C ASN A 58 18.93 0.50 34.34
N SER A 59 18.86 0.76 33.03
CA SER A 59 19.11 2.06 32.42
C SER A 59 17.80 2.78 32.16
N SER A 60 17.53 3.85 32.93
CA SER A 60 16.38 4.74 32.68
C SER A 60 16.41 5.31 31.27
N VAL A 61 17.60 5.52 30.69
CA VAL A 61 17.78 5.98 29.30
C VAL A 61 17.31 4.93 28.31
N ALA A 62 17.66 3.66 28.50
CA ALA A 62 17.18 2.58 27.62
C ALA A 62 15.64 2.48 27.68
N SER A 63 15.05 2.59 28.87
CA SER A 63 13.61 2.61 29.05
C SER A 63 12.94 3.81 28.37
N CYS A 64 13.56 4.99 28.46
CA CYS A 64 13.08 6.20 27.80
C CYS A 64 13.16 6.09 26.27
N ILE A 65 14.25 5.52 25.73
CA ILE A 65 14.37 5.24 24.28
C ILE A 65 13.27 4.28 23.82
N ARG A 66 13.00 3.19 24.56
CA ARG A 66 11.90 2.26 24.24
C ARG A 66 10.54 2.95 24.30
N ALA A 67 10.33 3.85 25.24
CA ALA A 67 9.09 4.64 25.30
C ALA A 67 8.94 5.52 24.06
N ALA A 68 10.01 6.19 23.62
CA ALA A 68 10.02 6.99 22.39
C ALA A 68 9.73 6.14 21.14
N MET A 69 10.30 4.94 21.05
CA MET A 69 9.99 4.00 19.96
C MET A 69 8.51 3.60 19.94
N ARG A 70 7.93 3.31 21.12
CA ARG A 70 6.50 2.97 21.23
C ARG A 70 5.59 4.15 20.88
N GLU A 71 6.00 5.37 21.20
CA GLU A 71 5.28 6.59 20.82
C GLU A 71 5.29 6.77 19.30
N LEU A 72 6.45 6.58 18.65
CA LEU A 72 6.56 6.60 17.19
C LEU A 72 5.76 5.47 16.52
N ASN A 73 5.68 4.29 17.15
CA ASN A 73 4.77 3.19 16.77
C ASN A 73 3.29 3.49 17.04
N LYS A 74 2.92 4.72 17.43
CA LYS A 74 1.52 5.16 17.49
C LYS A 74 1.28 6.43 16.68
N HIS A 75 2.35 7.03 16.14
CA HIS A 75 2.28 8.29 15.42
C HIS A 75 1.76 8.06 14.00
N PRO A 76 0.69 8.74 13.53
CA PRO A 76 0.07 8.47 12.23
C PRO A 76 1.04 8.49 11.04
N GLU A 77 2.00 9.42 11.06
CA GLU A 77 2.95 9.61 9.96
C GLU A 77 4.09 8.58 9.92
N HIS A 78 4.41 7.96 11.05
CA HIS A 78 5.59 7.08 11.16
C HIS A 78 5.25 5.66 11.58
N PHE A 79 3.98 5.41 11.92
CA PHE A 79 3.49 4.16 12.47
C PHE A 79 3.90 2.95 11.62
N VAL A 80 3.58 2.99 10.33
CA VAL A 80 3.84 1.88 9.40
C VAL A 80 5.34 1.60 9.30
N LEU A 81 6.12 2.67 9.15
CA LEU A 81 7.56 2.60 9.01
C LEU A 81 8.21 1.99 10.27
N MET A 82 7.88 2.52 11.44
CA MET A 82 8.50 2.14 12.71
C MET A 82 8.09 0.74 13.16
N SER A 83 6.84 0.34 12.88
CA SER A 83 6.34 -1.00 13.22
C SER A 83 6.95 -2.10 12.35
N ASN A 84 7.26 -1.82 11.08
CA ASN A 84 7.84 -2.83 10.17
C ASN A 84 9.25 -3.27 10.60
N VAL A 85 10.03 -2.36 11.18
CA VAL A 85 11.44 -2.62 11.53
C VAL A 85 11.63 -3.45 12.80
N ASN A 86 10.63 -3.45 13.69
CA ASN A 86 10.73 -4.06 15.02
C ASN A 86 12.01 -3.65 15.78
N LEU A 87 12.18 -2.34 15.96
CA LEU A 87 13.37 -1.78 16.60
C LEU A 87 13.53 -2.26 18.05
N ARG A 88 14.74 -2.76 18.37
CA ARG A 88 15.13 -3.11 19.74
C ARG A 88 16.39 -2.35 20.14
N VAL A 89 16.54 -2.03 21.43
CA VAL A 89 17.71 -1.29 21.94
C VAL A 89 18.31 -1.92 23.19
N THR A 90 19.63 -2.00 23.22
CA THR A 90 20.43 -2.45 24.36
C THR A 90 21.67 -1.57 24.58
N PRO A 91 22.18 -1.41 25.81
CA PRO A 91 23.47 -0.78 26.04
C PRO A 91 24.62 -1.57 25.38
N SER A 92 25.52 -0.88 24.67
CA SER A 92 26.63 -1.53 23.96
C SER A 92 27.83 -1.84 24.87
N THR A 93 27.99 -1.07 25.95
CA THR A 93 29.18 -1.13 26.83
C THR A 93 28.81 -1.33 28.29
N LYS A 94 29.76 -1.87 29.08
CA LYS A 94 29.62 -2.06 30.53
C LYS A 94 29.73 -0.77 31.36
N ARG A 95 29.90 0.40 30.72
CA ARG A 95 30.01 1.69 31.42
C ARG A 95 28.78 1.96 32.28
N ALA A 96 28.93 2.76 33.33
CA ALA A 96 27.82 3.17 34.18
C ALA A 96 26.70 3.85 33.36
N PRO A 97 25.44 3.83 33.81
CA PRO A 97 24.38 4.63 33.21
C PRO A 97 24.72 6.13 33.23
N ILE A 98 24.41 6.85 32.14
CA ILE A 98 24.60 8.32 32.07
C ILE A 98 23.50 9.11 32.82
N TRP A 99 22.52 8.37 33.37
CA TRP A 99 21.41 8.89 34.16
C TRP A 99 21.16 7.99 35.39
N PRO A 100 20.93 8.56 36.59
CA PRO A 100 20.94 10.00 36.91
C PRO A 100 22.33 10.63 36.75
N PRO A 101 22.45 11.96 36.55
CA PRO A 101 23.74 12.63 36.43
C PRO A 101 24.51 12.47 37.75
N ASN A 102 25.72 11.91 37.68
CA ASN A 102 26.63 11.90 38.81
C ASN A 102 27.56 13.12 38.71
N ALA A 103 27.67 13.90 39.77
CA ALA A 103 28.53 15.09 39.84
C ALA A 103 30.01 14.78 39.56
N ARG A 104 30.44 13.53 39.80
CA ARG A 104 31.82 13.08 39.60
C ARG A 104 32.06 12.37 38.26
N ASP A 105 31.02 12.13 37.46
CA ASP A 105 31.16 11.35 36.22
C ASP A 105 31.23 12.24 34.99
N ASP A 106 32.42 12.29 34.39
CA ASP A 106 32.70 12.96 33.12
C ASP A 106 32.08 12.24 31.92
N ASN A 107 31.51 11.04 32.10
CA ASN A 107 30.82 10.32 31.02
C ASN A 107 29.50 11.02 30.65
N LYS A 108 29.60 11.95 29.71
CA LYS A 108 28.45 12.62 29.08
C LYS A 108 27.81 11.80 27.95
N VAL A 109 28.51 10.76 27.48
CA VAL A 109 28.12 9.98 26.30
C VAL A 109 28.20 8.49 26.60
N LYS A 110 27.20 7.74 26.12
CA LYS A 110 27.16 6.28 26.19
C LYS A 110 26.67 5.66 24.89
N LEU A 111 27.21 4.49 24.58
CA LEU A 111 26.88 3.74 23.38
C LEU A 111 25.67 2.83 23.60
N TYR A 112 24.73 2.89 22.67
CA TYR A 112 23.57 2.02 22.58
C TYR A 112 23.50 1.36 21.21
N THR A 113 23.13 0.08 21.19
CA THR A 113 23.03 -0.73 19.98
C THR A 113 21.56 -0.99 19.68
N PHE A 114 21.16 -0.65 18.46
CA PHE A 114 19.84 -0.75 17.89
C PHE A 114 19.78 -1.92 16.91
N PHE A 115 18.82 -2.81 17.10
CA PHE A 115 18.61 -3.98 16.24
C PHE A 115 17.39 -3.75 15.36
N GLN A 116 17.50 -4.23 14.12
CA GLN A 116 16.45 -4.24 13.11
C GLN A 116 16.40 -5.67 12.57
N ASP A 117 15.22 -6.26 12.42
CA ASP A 117 15.11 -7.69 12.12
C ASP A 117 15.68 -8.07 10.74
N GLU A 118 15.65 -7.14 9.77
CA GLU A 118 16.16 -7.35 8.41
C GLU A 118 17.67 -7.12 8.25
N HIS A 119 18.35 -6.62 9.28
CA HIS A 119 19.78 -6.32 9.21
C HIS A 119 20.61 -7.27 10.06
N GLU A 120 21.57 -7.96 9.41
CA GLU A 120 22.55 -8.84 10.06
C GLU A 120 23.35 -8.09 11.15
N PHE A 121 23.78 -6.85 10.84
CA PHE A 121 24.59 -6.04 11.75
C PHE A 121 23.74 -4.95 12.40
N PRO A 122 23.65 -4.91 13.74
CA PRO A 122 22.93 -3.85 14.42
C PRO A 122 23.70 -2.52 14.34
N ALA A 123 23.00 -1.42 14.56
CA ALA A 123 23.56 -0.08 14.52
C ALA A 123 23.91 0.41 15.93
N THR A 124 25.17 0.77 16.18
CA THR A 124 25.59 1.36 17.46
C THR A 124 25.70 2.88 17.33
N ALA A 125 25.07 3.61 18.24
CA ALA A 125 25.05 5.06 18.26
C ALA A 125 25.52 5.63 19.61
N SER A 126 26.16 6.79 19.55
CA SER A 126 26.57 7.58 20.71
C SER A 126 25.42 8.45 21.19
N ILE A 127 25.00 8.26 22.43
CA ILE A 127 23.85 8.94 23.03
C ILE A 127 24.30 9.82 24.19
N ALA A 128 23.77 11.04 24.24
CA ALA A 128 23.92 11.99 25.33
C ALA A 128 22.56 12.53 25.78
N ILE A 129 22.55 13.24 26.92
CA ILE A 129 21.35 13.89 27.47
C ILE A 129 21.61 15.41 27.49
N ASN A 130 20.73 16.17 26.85
CA ASN A 130 20.82 17.62 26.75
C ASN A 130 19.42 18.27 26.75
N PRO A 131 19.08 19.16 27.70
CA PRO A 131 19.85 19.53 28.89
C PRO A 131 19.91 18.39 29.94
N ARG A 132 20.94 18.39 30.80
CA ARG A 132 21.11 17.39 31.88
C ARG A 132 20.27 17.67 33.13
N GLN A 133 19.55 18.80 33.19
CA GLN A 133 18.69 19.13 34.34
C GLN A 133 17.25 18.59 34.19
N GLY A 134 16.57 18.40 35.31
CA GLY A 134 15.15 18.02 35.37
C GLY A 134 14.87 16.53 35.09
N PRO A 135 13.60 16.14 34.85
CA PRO A 135 13.26 14.75 34.57
C PRO A 135 13.81 14.29 33.22
N LEU A 136 14.14 13.00 33.11
CA LEU A 136 14.57 12.38 31.86
C LEU A 136 13.36 12.18 30.94
N THR A 137 13.38 12.85 29.79
CA THR A 137 12.37 12.74 28.72
C THR A 137 13.05 12.38 27.40
N ALA A 138 12.28 11.83 26.46
CA ALA A 138 12.80 11.40 25.16
C ALA A 138 13.42 12.57 24.37
N ASP A 139 12.84 13.76 24.48
CA ASP A 139 13.26 14.95 23.73
C ASP A 139 14.61 15.50 24.22
N LYS A 140 15.05 15.12 25.42
CA LYS A 140 16.39 15.45 25.94
C LYS A 140 17.47 14.49 25.45
N ILE A 141 17.09 13.36 24.88
CA ILE A 141 18.04 12.37 24.39
C ILE A 141 18.48 12.81 23.01
N VAL A 142 19.79 12.99 22.85
CA VAL A 142 20.40 13.35 21.57
C VAL A 142 21.36 12.25 21.12
N VAL A 143 21.41 12.04 19.81
CA VAL A 143 22.23 11.03 19.14
C VAL A 143 23.28 11.73 18.29
N TRP A 144 24.53 11.30 18.37
CA TRP A 144 25.61 11.83 17.55
C TRP A 144 25.63 11.13 16.19
N GLU A 145 25.46 11.91 15.13
CA GLU A 145 25.46 11.45 13.74
C GLU A 145 26.16 12.49 12.87
N ALA A 146 27.07 12.05 12.00
CA ALA A 146 27.73 12.90 11.00
C ALA A 146 28.28 14.25 11.54
N GLY A 147 28.84 14.25 12.76
CA GLY A 147 29.43 15.45 13.36
C GLY A 147 28.44 16.39 14.06
N LYS A 148 27.16 16.02 14.16
CA LYS A 148 26.11 16.80 14.84
C LYS A 148 25.34 15.96 15.85
N TRP A 149 24.77 16.63 16.85
CA TRP A 149 23.80 16.04 17.78
C TRP A 149 22.38 16.25 17.24
N SER A 150 21.63 15.17 17.07
CA SER A 150 20.25 15.20 16.60
C SER A 150 19.30 14.66 17.68
N PRO A 151 18.07 15.19 17.80
CA PRO A 151 17.05 14.65 18.70
C PRO A 151 16.79 13.16 18.43
N LEU A 152 16.54 12.38 19.49
CA LEU A 152 16.36 10.94 19.38
C LEU A 152 15.24 10.54 18.40
N LYS A 153 14.08 11.17 18.47
CA LYS A 153 12.92 10.82 17.64
C LYS A 153 13.20 11.08 16.16
N GLU A 154 13.76 12.25 15.84
CA GLU A 154 14.17 12.61 14.48
C GLU A 154 15.21 11.64 13.93
N TRP A 155 16.22 11.30 14.75
CA TRP A 155 17.23 10.33 14.38
C TRP A 155 16.64 8.93 14.15
N LEU A 156 15.70 8.47 14.98
CA LEU A 156 15.05 7.17 14.81
C LEU A 156 14.26 7.08 13.49
N VAL A 157 13.50 8.13 13.15
CA VAL A 157 12.75 8.19 11.88
C VAL A 157 13.71 8.18 10.71
N LYS A 158 14.76 9.02 10.74
CA LYS A 158 15.79 9.05 9.68
C LYS A 158 16.51 7.70 9.55
N PHE A 159 16.92 7.12 10.68
CA PHE A 159 17.62 5.85 10.75
C PHE A 159 16.83 4.72 10.11
N VAL A 160 15.51 4.68 10.31
CA VAL A 160 14.65 3.70 9.66
C VAL A 160 14.38 4.04 8.20
N SER A 161 14.12 5.30 7.87
CA SER A 161 13.83 5.73 6.48
C SER A 161 15.02 5.57 5.53
N SER A 162 16.24 5.41 6.07
CA SER A 162 17.45 5.26 5.26
C SER A 162 17.49 4.03 4.37
N ASP A 163 16.79 2.96 4.74
CA ASP A 163 16.72 1.75 3.95
C ASP A 163 15.36 1.63 3.24
N PRO A 164 15.28 1.94 1.93
CA PRO A 164 14.02 1.84 1.19
C PRO A 164 13.51 0.40 1.11
N ALA A 165 14.37 -0.60 1.32
CA ALA A 165 13.96 -2.00 1.29
C ALA A 165 13.04 -2.37 2.46
N ILE A 166 13.09 -1.63 3.58
CA ILE A 166 12.27 -1.87 4.78
C ILE A 166 10.77 -1.79 4.48
N LEU A 167 10.34 -0.95 3.53
CA LEU A 167 8.93 -0.87 3.15
C LEU A 167 8.53 -2.03 2.21
N SER A 168 9.48 -2.55 1.44
CA SER A 168 9.24 -3.62 0.46
C SER A 168 9.31 -5.03 1.05
N LYS A 169 10.04 -5.22 2.16
CA LYS A 169 10.27 -6.52 2.79
C LYS A 169 9.70 -6.50 4.20
N ARG A 170 8.61 -7.24 4.42
CA ARG A 170 8.10 -7.49 5.76
C ARG A 170 8.29 -8.96 6.10
N SER A 171 9.04 -9.24 7.16
CA SER A 171 9.05 -10.59 7.74
C SER A 171 7.64 -10.95 8.24
N ALA A 172 7.31 -12.25 8.25
CA ALA A 172 6.07 -12.75 8.83
C ALA A 172 5.96 -12.36 10.32
N THR A 173 7.09 -12.26 11.02
CA THR A 173 7.16 -11.81 12.42
C THR A 173 6.79 -10.34 12.56
N SER A 174 7.30 -9.46 11.69
CA SER A 174 6.94 -8.04 11.68
C SER A 174 5.46 -7.83 11.35
N ILE A 175 4.91 -8.62 10.42
CA ILE A 175 3.48 -8.62 10.08
C ILE A 175 2.66 -9.02 11.31
N ASN A 176 3.00 -10.14 11.95
CA ASN A 176 2.28 -10.62 13.13
C ASN A 176 2.39 -9.64 14.31
N TYR A 177 3.57 -9.06 14.54
CA TYR A 177 3.76 -8.05 15.58
C TYR A 177 2.91 -6.80 15.29
N PHE A 178 2.94 -6.30 14.05
CA PHE A 178 2.10 -5.19 13.61
C PHE A 178 0.62 -5.47 13.86
N PHE A 179 0.12 -6.62 13.40
CA PHE A 179 -1.30 -6.96 13.52
C PHE A 179 -1.72 -7.22 14.97
N ASN A 180 -0.93 -7.96 15.74
CA ASN A 180 -1.35 -8.39 17.07
C ASN A 180 -1.08 -7.31 18.13
N GLU A 181 0.13 -6.75 18.14
CA GLU A 181 0.61 -5.89 19.24
C GLU A 181 0.40 -4.41 18.95
N CYS A 182 0.47 -3.98 17.68
CA CYS A 182 0.41 -2.57 17.32
C CYS A 182 -0.99 -2.09 16.95
N SER A 183 -1.73 -2.86 16.14
CA SER A 183 -3.12 -2.53 15.81
C SER A 183 -4.14 -3.11 16.80
N GLY A 184 -3.70 -3.94 17.76
CA GLY A 184 -4.59 -4.59 18.72
C GLY A 184 -5.49 -5.66 18.08
N GLY A 185 -4.95 -6.39 17.09
CA GLY A 185 -5.64 -7.45 16.38
C GLY A 185 -6.77 -6.99 15.44
N THR A 186 -7.07 -5.70 15.42
CA THR A 186 -8.13 -5.13 14.58
C THR A 186 -7.59 -3.94 13.84
N PHE A 187 -7.96 -3.81 12.59
CA PHE A 187 -7.66 -2.64 11.80
C PHE A 187 -9.00 -2.22 11.18
N ASN A 188 -9.47 -1.02 11.52
CA ASN A 188 -10.74 -0.53 10.99
C ASN A 188 -10.53 -0.21 9.52
N LEU A 189 -10.92 -1.16 8.65
CA LEU A 189 -10.81 -1.04 7.20
C LEU A 189 -11.25 0.34 6.75
N MET A 190 -12.42 0.79 7.21
CA MET A 190 -13.04 2.05 6.83
C MET A 190 -12.30 3.32 7.31
N CYS A 191 -11.33 3.20 8.21
CA CYS A 191 -10.51 4.34 8.67
C CYS A 191 -9.21 4.53 7.88
N LEU A 192 -8.88 3.65 6.93
CA LEU A 192 -7.78 3.94 6.00
C LEU A 192 -8.14 5.04 4.99
N PRO A 193 -7.13 5.73 4.46
CA PRO A 193 -7.25 6.45 3.20
C PRO A 193 -7.85 5.57 2.10
N LEU A 194 -8.69 6.17 1.26
CA LEU A 194 -9.46 5.48 0.22
C LEU A 194 -8.55 4.72 -0.77
N GLU A 195 -7.36 5.23 -1.01
CA GLU A 195 -6.33 4.62 -1.86
C GLU A 195 -5.87 3.26 -1.32
N LEU A 196 -5.77 3.15 0.01
CA LEU A 196 -5.40 1.90 0.67
C LEU A 196 -6.59 0.94 0.76
N HIS A 197 -7.83 1.44 0.83
CA HIS A 197 -9.02 0.58 0.65
C HIS A 197 -8.96 -0.12 -0.69
N PHE A 198 -8.78 0.65 -1.77
CA PHE A 198 -8.76 0.10 -3.11
C PHE A 198 -7.61 -0.89 -3.31
N LYS A 199 -6.41 -0.60 -2.77
CA LYS A 199 -5.27 -1.53 -2.81
C LYS A 199 -5.54 -2.83 -2.04
N ILE A 200 -6.17 -2.75 -0.86
CA ILE A 200 -6.54 -3.93 -0.08
C ILE A 200 -7.62 -4.73 -0.78
N TYR A 201 -8.64 -4.08 -1.35
CA TYR A 201 -9.69 -4.75 -2.11
C TYR A 201 -9.14 -5.40 -3.39
N GLU A 202 -8.23 -4.72 -4.09
CA GLU A 202 -7.47 -5.26 -5.22
C GLU A 202 -6.71 -6.53 -4.79
N HIS A 203 -5.89 -6.49 -3.74
CA HIS A 203 -5.09 -7.66 -3.35
C HIS A 203 -5.86 -8.81 -2.67
N VAL A 204 -6.84 -8.51 -1.82
CA VAL A 204 -7.52 -9.53 -1.01
C VAL A 204 -8.66 -10.19 -1.78
N ILE A 205 -9.30 -9.45 -2.69
CA ILE A 205 -10.54 -9.90 -3.33
C ILE A 205 -10.35 -10.14 -4.84
N ALA A 206 -9.38 -9.50 -5.50
CA ALA A 206 -9.12 -9.67 -6.94
C ALA A 206 -7.63 -9.56 -7.30
N PRO A 207 -6.76 -10.52 -6.90
CA PRO A 207 -5.32 -10.46 -7.13
C PRO A 207 -4.90 -10.49 -8.61
N SER A 208 -5.82 -10.80 -9.53
CA SER A 208 -5.68 -10.55 -10.96
C SER A 208 -6.56 -9.35 -11.33
N GLU A 209 -6.11 -8.51 -12.26
CA GLU A 209 -6.69 -7.24 -12.77
C GLU A 209 -8.17 -7.27 -13.24
N GLU A 210 -8.91 -8.33 -12.92
CA GLU A 210 -10.33 -8.49 -13.11
C GLU A 210 -11.05 -8.00 -11.85
N VAL A 211 -11.59 -6.79 -11.88
CA VAL A 211 -12.47 -6.23 -10.81
C VAL A 211 -13.81 -7.00 -10.71
N PHE A 212 -14.07 -7.91 -11.66
CA PHE A 212 -15.30 -8.70 -11.79
C PHE A 212 -15.67 -9.61 -10.59
N PRO A 213 -14.74 -10.30 -9.90
CA PRO A 213 -15.08 -11.27 -8.87
C PRO A 213 -15.74 -10.64 -7.64
N ILE A 214 -15.47 -9.37 -7.32
CA ILE A 214 -16.07 -8.69 -6.16
C ILE A 214 -17.55 -8.49 -6.39
N PHE A 215 -17.91 -7.90 -7.54
CA PHE A 215 -19.31 -7.65 -7.87
C PHE A 215 -20.08 -8.97 -7.96
N ILE A 216 -19.51 -10.00 -8.60
CA ILE A 216 -20.12 -11.34 -8.67
C ILE A 216 -20.29 -11.93 -7.27
N SER A 217 -19.24 -11.92 -6.44
CA SER A 217 -19.30 -12.49 -5.08
C SER A 217 -20.31 -11.76 -4.20
N VAL A 218 -20.41 -10.43 -4.31
CA VAL A 218 -21.39 -9.64 -3.58
C VAL A 218 -22.81 -9.87 -4.11
N ALA A 219 -22.98 -10.00 -5.43
CA ALA A 219 -24.28 -10.26 -6.05
C ALA A 219 -24.78 -11.70 -5.81
N ASP A 220 -23.87 -12.68 -5.76
CA ASP A 220 -24.14 -14.10 -5.45
C ASP A 220 -24.26 -14.37 -3.94
N SER A 221 -23.76 -13.46 -3.09
CA SER A 221 -23.81 -13.64 -1.65
C SER A 221 -25.26 -13.77 -1.20
N LYS A 222 -25.59 -14.90 -0.55
CA LYS A 222 -26.88 -15.09 0.09
C LYS A 222 -27.15 -13.92 1.02
N ILE A 223 -28.31 -13.29 0.87
CA ILE A 223 -28.76 -12.15 1.66
C ILE A 223 -28.77 -12.58 3.15
N GLY A 224 -27.67 -12.26 3.85
CA GLY A 224 -27.50 -12.60 5.25
C GLY A 224 -28.21 -11.60 6.18
N ALA A 225 -27.87 -11.67 7.48
CA ALA A 225 -28.38 -10.75 8.51
C ALA A 225 -28.07 -9.26 8.23
N ALA A 226 -27.25 -8.95 7.22
CA ALA A 226 -26.90 -7.60 6.79
C ALA A 226 -27.93 -6.92 5.88
N HIS A 227 -29.03 -7.58 5.49
CA HIS A 227 -30.08 -7.00 4.64
C HIS A 227 -30.65 -5.66 5.17
N ARG A 228 -30.64 -5.47 6.49
CA ARG A 228 -31.09 -4.25 7.17
C ARG A 228 -30.18 -3.04 6.97
N PHE A 229 -28.94 -3.25 6.54
CA PHE A 229 -27.96 -2.18 6.39
C PHE A 229 -27.97 -1.52 5.01
N ASN A 230 -28.86 -1.94 4.09
CA ASN A 230 -28.97 -1.41 2.72
C ASN A 230 -27.59 -1.17 2.07
N VAL A 231 -26.66 -2.11 2.25
CA VAL A 231 -25.26 -1.98 1.76
C VAL A 231 -25.17 -1.90 0.24
N LEU A 232 -26.25 -2.23 -0.47
CA LEU A 232 -26.40 -2.10 -1.92
C LEU A 232 -27.31 -0.93 -2.33
N GLY A 233 -27.58 0.00 -1.42
CA GLY A 233 -28.40 1.18 -1.70
C GLY A 233 -27.78 2.04 -2.80
N HIS A 234 -26.45 2.00 -2.95
CA HIS A 234 -25.72 2.69 -4.01
C HIS A 234 -24.59 1.81 -4.56
N ILE A 235 -24.58 1.59 -5.88
CA ILE A 235 -23.59 0.74 -6.56
C ILE A 235 -22.87 1.59 -7.62
N PRO A 236 -21.60 1.97 -7.38
CA PRO A 236 -20.77 2.58 -8.41
C PRO A 236 -20.06 1.50 -9.25
N LEU A 237 -20.24 1.57 -10.56
CA LEU A 237 -19.54 0.75 -11.54
C LEU A 237 -18.59 1.64 -12.34
N CYS A 238 -17.29 1.38 -12.22
CA CYS A 238 -16.24 2.15 -12.89
C CYS A 238 -15.24 1.20 -13.56
N PHE A 239 -15.53 0.81 -14.80
CA PHE A 239 -14.68 -0.07 -15.59
C PHE A 239 -13.95 0.69 -16.70
N THR A 240 -12.87 0.10 -17.21
CA THR A 240 -12.30 0.50 -18.52
C THR A 240 -13.28 0.12 -19.63
N ILE A 241 -13.08 0.65 -20.84
CA ILE A 241 -13.92 0.30 -22.00
C ILE A 241 -13.90 -1.21 -22.28
N LEU A 242 -12.71 -1.83 -22.32
CA LEU A 242 -12.57 -3.28 -22.45
C LEU A 242 -13.23 -4.01 -21.27
N GLY A 243 -13.13 -3.47 -20.06
CA GLY A 243 -13.82 -4.02 -18.89
C GLY A 243 -15.34 -4.04 -19.08
N TRP A 244 -15.94 -2.94 -19.52
CA TRP A 244 -17.37 -2.90 -19.84
C TRP A 244 -17.77 -3.93 -20.90
N LEU A 245 -17.00 -4.07 -21.98
CA LEU A 245 -17.27 -5.07 -23.01
C LEU A 245 -17.20 -6.50 -22.44
N LYS A 246 -16.14 -6.82 -21.69
CA LYS A 246 -16.00 -8.11 -21.00
C LYS A 246 -17.15 -8.38 -20.04
N PHE A 247 -17.59 -7.36 -19.28
CA PHE A 247 -18.72 -7.48 -18.35
C PHE A 247 -19.99 -7.94 -19.05
N PHE A 248 -20.24 -7.47 -20.28
CA PHE A 248 -21.39 -7.87 -21.08
C PHE A 248 -21.13 -9.09 -21.98
N GLY A 249 -20.01 -9.79 -21.76
CA GLY A 249 -19.63 -10.97 -22.55
C GLY A 249 -19.24 -10.63 -23.99
N VAL A 250 -18.92 -9.37 -24.29
CA VAL A 250 -18.52 -8.95 -25.64
C VAL A 250 -17.02 -9.20 -25.82
N GLN A 251 -16.70 -10.13 -26.70
CA GLN A 251 -15.35 -10.40 -27.16
C GLN A 251 -15.07 -9.56 -28.40
N VAL A 252 -13.90 -8.93 -28.43
CA VAL A 252 -13.52 -7.96 -29.46
C VAL A 252 -12.62 -8.57 -30.52
N GLU A 253 -11.74 -9.49 -30.14
CA GLU A 253 -10.80 -10.16 -31.03
C GLU A 253 -11.05 -11.67 -31.07
N PRO A 254 -10.92 -12.33 -32.24
CA PRO A 254 -10.60 -11.74 -33.55
C PRO A 254 -11.81 -11.07 -34.24
N ILE A 255 -13.03 -11.34 -33.78
CA ILE A 255 -14.28 -10.83 -34.35
C ILE A 255 -15.09 -10.29 -33.17
N LEU A 256 -15.85 -9.21 -33.40
CA LEU A 256 -16.77 -8.70 -32.40
C LEU A 256 -17.97 -9.64 -32.26
N PHE A 257 -18.10 -10.32 -31.12
CA PHE A 257 -19.25 -11.18 -30.84
C PHE A 257 -19.60 -11.17 -29.34
N ARG A 258 -20.85 -11.50 -29.01
CA ARG A 258 -21.31 -11.65 -27.63
C ARG A 258 -21.38 -13.12 -27.25
N ASP A 259 -20.61 -13.49 -26.24
CA ASP A 259 -20.73 -14.74 -25.52
C ASP A 259 -21.71 -14.57 -24.35
N SER A 260 -22.95 -15.01 -24.57
CA SER A 260 -23.99 -14.95 -23.54
C SER A 260 -23.64 -15.73 -22.26
N SER A 261 -22.78 -16.74 -22.35
CA SER A 261 -22.37 -17.55 -21.17
C SER A 261 -21.37 -16.83 -20.28
N ALA A 262 -20.60 -15.89 -20.84
CA ALA A 262 -19.66 -15.04 -20.12
C ALA A 262 -20.28 -13.70 -19.67
N ALA A 263 -21.51 -13.39 -20.11
CA ALA A 263 -22.15 -12.11 -19.84
C ALA A 263 -22.64 -12.02 -18.38
N LEU A 264 -22.17 -11.00 -17.68
CA LEU A 264 -22.52 -10.71 -16.28
C LEU A 264 -23.64 -9.65 -16.16
N GLY A 265 -24.15 -9.13 -17.28
CA GLY A 265 -25.20 -8.11 -17.28
C GLY A 265 -26.46 -8.52 -16.51
N GLN A 266 -26.78 -9.82 -16.47
CA GLN A 266 -27.92 -10.36 -15.73
C GLN A 266 -27.89 -10.04 -14.22
N TYR A 267 -26.72 -9.81 -13.64
CA TYR A 267 -26.62 -9.39 -12.24
C TYR A 267 -27.20 -7.99 -12.01
N LEU A 268 -27.11 -7.10 -13.01
CA LEU A 268 -27.77 -5.80 -12.95
C LEU A 268 -29.29 -5.95 -13.06
N SER A 269 -29.77 -6.91 -13.86
CA SER A 269 -31.20 -7.26 -13.94
C SER A 269 -31.79 -7.73 -12.61
N ASN A 270 -30.97 -8.29 -11.72
CA ASN A 270 -31.38 -8.78 -10.41
C ASN A 270 -31.38 -7.68 -9.33
N LEU A 271 -30.91 -6.47 -9.64
CA LEU A 271 -30.91 -5.37 -8.68
C LEU A 271 -32.34 -4.92 -8.37
N LYS A 272 -32.55 -4.46 -7.14
CA LYS A 272 -33.86 -3.95 -6.74
C LYS A 272 -34.08 -2.56 -7.35
N ASN A 273 -35.33 -2.23 -7.66
CA ASN A 273 -35.74 -0.92 -8.20
C ASN A 273 -35.29 0.30 -7.37
N HIS A 274 -34.97 0.10 -6.08
CA HIS A 274 -34.53 1.15 -5.15
C HIS A 274 -33.01 1.31 -5.04
N CYS A 275 -32.24 0.59 -5.86
CA CYS A 275 -30.79 0.76 -5.93
C CYS A 275 -30.43 2.04 -6.70
N ASP A 276 -29.49 2.81 -6.17
CA ASP A 276 -28.86 3.93 -6.87
C ASP A 276 -27.66 3.41 -7.66
N LEU A 277 -27.84 3.16 -8.95
CA LEU A 277 -26.78 2.70 -9.83
C LEU A 277 -26.01 3.89 -10.42
N GLU A 278 -24.71 3.95 -10.21
CA GLU A 278 -23.82 4.92 -10.85
C GLU A 278 -22.92 4.20 -11.85
N ILE A 279 -22.98 4.63 -13.11
CA ILE A 279 -22.14 4.11 -14.20
C ILE A 279 -21.14 5.20 -14.55
N SER A 280 -19.87 4.90 -14.34
CA SER A 280 -18.75 5.81 -14.52
C SER A 280 -17.84 5.31 -15.66
N PHE A 281 -17.46 6.24 -16.54
CA PHE A 281 -16.50 5.99 -17.62
C PHE A 281 -15.17 6.67 -17.31
N ARG A 282 -14.07 5.90 -17.40
CA ARG A 282 -12.71 6.39 -17.18
C ARG A 282 -12.23 7.35 -18.27
N ASP A 283 -11.18 8.10 -17.97
CA ASP A 283 -10.52 8.96 -18.95
C ASP A 283 -10.00 8.10 -20.11
N PRO A 284 -10.30 8.43 -21.38
CA PRO A 284 -9.65 7.77 -22.51
C PRO A 284 -8.11 7.90 -22.48
N GLU A 285 -7.56 8.88 -21.77
CA GLU A 285 -6.11 9.11 -21.61
C GLU A 285 -5.49 8.36 -20.42
N ASP A 286 -6.25 7.57 -19.63
CA ASP A 286 -5.75 6.77 -18.49
C ASP A 286 -4.80 5.59 -18.90
N GLY A 287 -4.33 5.60 -20.15
CA GLY A 287 -3.37 4.66 -20.71
C GLY A 287 -4.01 3.62 -21.64
N TYR A 288 -3.16 2.85 -22.33
CA TYR A 288 -3.60 1.77 -23.24
C TYR A 288 -4.23 0.57 -22.51
N VAL A 289 -4.09 0.50 -21.18
CA VAL A 289 -4.62 -0.58 -20.35
C VAL A 289 -6.15 -0.48 -20.31
N GLY A 290 -6.82 -1.38 -21.01
CA GLY A 290 -8.28 -1.42 -21.10
C GLY A 290 -8.86 -0.78 -22.35
N HIS A 291 -8.02 -0.43 -23.32
CA HIS A 291 -8.46 -0.18 -24.68
C HIS A 291 -8.92 -1.49 -25.34
N PRO A 292 -10.06 -1.53 -26.04
CA PRO A 292 -10.65 -2.77 -26.54
C PRO A 292 -9.86 -3.40 -27.69
N TRP A 293 -9.14 -2.58 -28.45
CA TRP A 293 -8.27 -3.03 -29.55
C TRP A 293 -6.86 -3.25 -29.01
N SER A 294 -6.27 -4.42 -29.26
CA SER A 294 -4.93 -4.75 -28.79
C SER A 294 -3.89 -3.69 -29.18
N VAL A 295 -2.84 -3.56 -28.37
CA VAL A 295 -1.72 -2.62 -28.58
C VAL A 295 -1.10 -2.76 -29.99
N ALA A 296 -1.22 -3.93 -30.59
CA ALA A 296 -0.71 -4.23 -31.93
C ALA A 296 -1.33 -3.35 -33.03
N ARG A 297 -2.60 -2.92 -32.91
CA ARG A 297 -3.30 -2.24 -34.01
C ARG A 297 -3.12 -0.72 -34.03
N ARG A 298 -2.65 -0.08 -32.94
CA ARG A 298 -2.58 1.39 -32.78
C ARG A 298 -3.84 2.15 -33.25
N GLN A 299 -4.98 1.47 -33.35
CA GLN A 299 -6.26 2.07 -33.66
C GLN A 299 -6.78 2.70 -32.37
N THR A 300 -7.40 3.87 -32.46
CA THR A 300 -8.14 4.47 -31.36
C THR A 300 -9.60 4.53 -31.76
N THR A 301 -10.48 3.92 -30.97
CA THR A 301 -11.91 4.14 -31.16
C THR A 301 -12.34 5.45 -30.52
N CYS A 302 -13.29 6.13 -31.15
CA CYS A 302 -13.92 7.28 -30.55
C CYS A 302 -14.63 6.89 -29.25
N HIS A 303 -14.18 7.44 -28.12
CA HIS A 303 -14.73 7.18 -26.78
C HIS A 303 -16.25 7.33 -26.73
N ASN A 304 -16.82 8.32 -27.42
CA ASN A 304 -18.27 8.53 -27.46
C ASN A 304 -19.00 7.36 -28.13
N VAL A 305 -18.43 6.75 -29.16
CA VAL A 305 -19.01 5.58 -29.85
C VAL A 305 -18.98 4.38 -28.91
N MET A 306 -17.88 4.17 -28.19
CA MET A 306 -17.77 3.09 -27.21
C MET A 306 -18.79 3.25 -26.07
N ILE A 307 -19.02 4.47 -25.58
CA ILE A 307 -20.07 4.74 -24.59
C ILE A 307 -21.45 4.40 -25.15
N GLU A 308 -21.79 4.79 -26.40
CA GLU A 308 -23.07 4.40 -27.00
C GLU A 308 -23.24 2.89 -27.06
N TRP A 309 -22.19 2.16 -27.42
CA TRP A 309 -22.22 0.70 -27.49
C TRP A 309 -22.44 0.08 -26.11
N ILE A 310 -21.64 0.50 -25.13
CA ILE A 310 -21.76 0.03 -23.75
C ILE A 310 -23.16 0.32 -23.23
N MET A 311 -23.66 1.54 -23.39
CA MET A 311 -25.01 1.89 -22.93
C MET A 311 -26.10 1.09 -23.65
N THR A 312 -25.91 0.74 -24.92
CA THR A 312 -26.81 -0.18 -25.63
C THR A 312 -26.83 -1.57 -24.99
N PHE A 313 -25.67 -2.10 -24.59
CA PHE A 313 -25.57 -3.38 -23.87
C PHE A 313 -26.17 -3.31 -22.46
N VAL A 314 -25.94 -2.20 -21.76
CA VAL A 314 -26.41 -2.00 -20.38
C VAL A 314 -27.93 -1.84 -20.34
N PHE A 315 -28.53 -1.21 -21.36
CA PHE A 315 -29.92 -0.75 -21.35
C PHE A 315 -30.93 -1.83 -20.93
N GLU A 316 -30.87 -3.01 -21.56
CA GLU A 316 -31.75 -4.15 -21.27
C GLU A 316 -31.70 -4.55 -19.78
N HIS A 317 -30.52 -4.43 -19.18
CA HIS A 317 -30.25 -4.87 -17.83
C HIS A 317 -30.60 -3.85 -16.75
N ILE A 318 -30.67 -2.55 -17.06
CA ILE A 318 -30.87 -1.49 -16.04
C ILE A 318 -32.19 -0.73 -16.16
N GLN A 319 -32.98 -0.95 -17.21
CA GLN A 319 -34.20 -0.18 -17.49
C GLN A 319 -35.25 -0.18 -16.35
N HIS A 320 -35.19 -1.14 -15.43
CA HIS A 320 -36.06 -1.24 -14.26
C HIS A 320 -35.58 -0.39 -13.05
N ILE A 321 -34.31 0.00 -12.99
CA ILE A 321 -33.70 0.74 -11.88
C ILE A 321 -34.15 2.20 -11.91
N ARG A 322 -34.58 2.78 -10.78
CA ARG A 322 -35.12 4.15 -10.73
C ARG A 322 -34.06 5.25 -10.70
N ASN A 323 -32.96 5.01 -10.02
CA ASN A 323 -31.95 6.02 -9.80
C ASN A 323 -30.69 5.59 -10.52
N ILE A 324 -30.51 6.12 -11.74
CA ILE A 324 -29.32 5.86 -12.57
C ILE A 324 -28.59 7.19 -12.74
N LYS A 325 -27.28 7.17 -12.51
CA LYS A 325 -26.38 8.31 -12.78
C LYS A 325 -25.32 7.88 -13.77
N LEU A 326 -25.03 8.74 -14.73
CA LEU A 326 -23.88 8.61 -15.62
C LEU A 326 -22.87 9.68 -15.23
N THR A 327 -21.68 9.27 -14.82
CA THR A 327 -20.64 10.17 -14.28
C THR A 327 -19.31 10.02 -15.03
N SER A 328 -18.36 10.90 -14.71
CA SER A 328 -17.01 10.95 -15.28
C SER A 328 -16.97 11.30 -16.78
N TYR A 329 -16.21 10.57 -17.61
CA TYR A 329 -15.89 10.95 -18.99
C TYR A 329 -17.01 10.60 -19.98
N VAL A 330 -18.20 11.14 -19.74
CA VAL A 330 -19.35 11.08 -20.65
C VAL A 330 -19.77 12.50 -21.04
N LYS A 331 -19.98 12.73 -22.34
CA LYS A 331 -20.45 14.04 -22.78
C LYS A 331 -21.86 14.29 -22.25
N LYS A 332 -22.12 15.50 -21.75
CA LYS A 332 -23.43 15.88 -21.18
C LYS A 332 -24.62 15.54 -22.09
N PRO A 333 -24.63 15.85 -23.41
CA PRO A 333 -25.75 15.50 -24.29
C PRO A 333 -25.96 13.98 -24.42
N GLN A 334 -24.88 13.19 -24.39
CA GLN A 334 -24.94 11.74 -24.44
C GLN A 334 -25.52 11.19 -23.13
N ALA A 335 -25.09 11.70 -21.98
CA ALA A 335 -25.66 11.31 -20.69
C ALA A 335 -27.16 11.65 -20.61
N GLU A 336 -27.55 12.86 -21.01
CA GLU A 336 -28.94 13.32 -21.04
C GLU A 336 -29.81 12.45 -21.96
N LYS A 337 -29.30 12.08 -23.14
CA LYS A 337 -29.97 11.16 -24.07
C LYS A 337 -30.33 9.84 -23.39
N TRP A 338 -29.35 9.15 -22.80
CA TRP A 338 -29.56 7.84 -22.20
C TRP A 338 -30.45 7.89 -20.95
N LEU A 339 -30.25 8.90 -20.09
CA LEU A 339 -31.10 9.09 -18.90
C LEU A 339 -32.55 9.42 -19.27
N SER A 340 -32.76 10.20 -20.34
CA SER A 340 -34.10 10.47 -20.88
C SER A 340 -34.75 9.20 -21.40
N MET A 341 -34.05 8.40 -22.22
CA MET A 341 -34.56 7.12 -22.73
C MET A 341 -34.97 6.17 -21.60
N LEU A 342 -34.15 6.02 -20.57
CA LEU A 342 -34.47 5.21 -19.39
C LEU A 342 -35.70 5.77 -18.63
N ALA A 343 -35.81 7.08 -18.49
CA ALA A 343 -36.97 7.72 -17.85
C ALA A 343 -38.27 7.51 -18.64
N GLU A 344 -38.21 7.53 -19.97
CA GLU A 344 -39.35 7.31 -20.85
C GLU A 344 -39.81 5.86 -20.86
N HIS A 345 -38.86 4.90 -20.93
CA HIS A 345 -39.15 3.48 -20.80
C HIS A 345 -39.92 3.16 -19.51
N ARG A 346 -39.48 3.74 -18.38
CA ARG A 346 -40.12 3.53 -17.06
C ARG A 346 -41.53 4.11 -16.95
N LYS A 347 -41.91 5.05 -17.81
CA LYS A 347 -43.27 5.58 -17.91
C LYS A 347 -44.18 4.70 -18.77
N GLY A 348 -43.65 3.62 -19.37
CA GLY A 348 -44.39 2.79 -20.32
C GLY A 348 -44.69 3.49 -21.63
N ARG A 349 -43.99 4.59 -21.95
CA ARG A 349 -44.13 5.26 -23.23
C ARG A 349 -43.31 4.50 -24.27
N ASP A 350 -43.91 4.25 -25.42
CA ASP A 350 -43.21 3.67 -26.54
C ASP A 350 -42.12 4.65 -26.98
N TYR A 351 -40.87 4.20 -26.92
CA TYR A 351 -39.70 4.99 -27.29
C TYR A 351 -39.08 4.28 -28.48
N ASN A 352 -38.84 5.02 -29.57
CA ASN A 352 -38.40 4.49 -30.87
C ASN A 352 -36.98 3.88 -30.87
N PHE A 353 -36.43 3.52 -29.71
CA PHE A 353 -35.14 2.87 -29.62
C PHE A 353 -35.33 1.36 -29.59
N ASP A 354 -35.21 0.76 -30.76
CA ASP A 354 -35.09 -0.69 -30.91
C ASP A 354 -33.68 -1.13 -30.48
N TYR A 355 -33.55 -1.46 -29.19
CA TYR A 355 -32.27 -1.91 -28.62
C TYR A 355 -31.79 -3.22 -29.27
N VAL A 356 -32.70 -4.09 -29.72
CA VAL A 356 -32.35 -5.36 -30.37
C VAL A 356 -31.71 -5.07 -31.72
N SER A 357 -32.33 -4.22 -32.53
CA SER A 357 -31.75 -3.79 -33.81
C SER A 357 -30.41 -3.06 -33.62
N ALA A 358 -30.33 -2.13 -32.65
CA ALA A 358 -29.08 -1.43 -32.35
C ALA A 358 -27.96 -2.39 -31.91
N PHE A 359 -28.29 -3.37 -31.06
CA PHE A 359 -27.38 -4.42 -30.62
C PHE A 359 -26.84 -5.23 -31.82
N GLN A 360 -27.72 -5.67 -32.72
CA GLN A 360 -27.32 -6.44 -33.90
C GLN A 360 -26.42 -5.62 -34.84
N VAL A 361 -26.70 -4.34 -35.02
CA VAL A 361 -25.85 -3.44 -35.81
C VAL A 361 -24.44 -3.33 -35.21
N ILE A 362 -24.34 -3.21 -33.88
CA ILE A 362 -23.04 -3.15 -33.20
C ILE A 362 -22.26 -4.44 -33.45
N ILE A 363 -22.84 -5.60 -33.16
CA ILE A 363 -22.15 -6.89 -33.31
C ILE A 363 -21.80 -7.19 -34.78
N ALA A 364 -22.62 -6.75 -35.74
CA ALA A 364 -22.33 -6.90 -37.16
C ALA A 364 -21.29 -5.90 -37.71
N THR A 365 -20.79 -4.96 -36.89
CA THR A 365 -19.81 -3.98 -37.34
C THR A 365 -18.45 -4.63 -37.57
N PRO A 366 -17.89 -4.59 -38.81
CA PRO A 366 -16.57 -5.16 -39.09
C PRO A 366 -15.48 -4.48 -38.27
N VAL A 367 -14.58 -5.27 -37.70
CA VAL A 367 -13.48 -4.75 -36.87
C VAL A 367 -12.55 -3.83 -37.66
N GLU A 368 -12.45 -3.99 -38.97
CA GLU A 368 -11.64 -3.14 -39.85
C GLU A 368 -12.20 -1.74 -40.06
N LYS A 369 -13.48 -1.53 -39.73
CA LYS A 369 -14.15 -0.21 -39.82
C LYS A 369 -14.12 0.56 -38.50
N LEU A 370 -13.56 -0.04 -37.45
CA LEU A 370 -13.39 0.52 -36.11
C LEU A 370 -11.94 0.99 -35.94
#